data_AF-A0AAV1TPB1-F1
#
_entry.id   AF-A0AAV1TPB1-F1
#
_cell.length_a   1.000
_cell.length_b   1.000
_cell.length_c   1.000
_cell.angle_alpha   90.00
_cell.angle_beta   90.00
_cell.angle_gamma   90.00
#
_symmetry.space_group_name_H-M   'P 1'
#
loop_
_entity.id
_entity.type
_entity.pdbx_description
1 polymer ?
#
loop_
_entity_poly.entity_id
_entity_poly.type
_entity_poly.pdbx_seq_one_letter_code
_entity_poly.pdbx_strand_id
1 'polypeptide(L)'
;MTTHKITPDSTCRQAKAMYDQCFDQWYTKVFLQHKAQGVMGCPKEYEAYTQCFMHELNNDKALVESIKSVMQPEVKQRFETRRTASRQEDDKSKSSSSSSTD
;
A
#
# COMPACT_ATOMS: atom_id res chain seq x y z
N MET A 1 7.26 -11.47 25.24
CA MET A 1 7.05 -11.14 23.81
C MET A 1 5.58 -10.78 23.67
N THR A 2 5.27 -9.49 23.60
CA THR A 2 3.88 -9.00 23.54
C THR A 2 3.43 -8.98 22.09
N THR A 3 2.60 -9.95 21.72
CA THR A 3 2.02 -10.07 20.38
C THR A 3 0.84 -9.10 20.29
N HIS A 4 1.07 -7.91 19.74
CA HIS A 4 -0.01 -6.94 19.51
C HIS A 4 -0.82 -7.37 18.27
N LYS A 5 -2.03 -7.86 18.51
CA LYS A 5 -3.04 -8.09 17.45
C LYS A 5 -3.41 -6.75 16.83
N ILE A 6 -3.18 -6.62 15.52
CA ILE A 6 -3.67 -5.51 14.71
C ILE A 6 -5.14 -5.81 14.40
N THR A 7 -6.05 -4.99 14.91
CA THR A 7 -7.48 -5.07 14.60
C THR A 7 -7.81 -4.21 13.37
N PRO A 8 -8.76 -4.64 12.52
CA PRO A 8 -9.21 -3.88 11.35
C PRO A 8 -9.71 -2.46 11.67
N ASP A 9 -10.16 -2.23 12.90
CA ASP A 9 -10.68 -0.94 13.39
C ASP A 9 -9.61 0.01 13.95
N SER A 10 -8.32 -0.30 13.80
CA SER A 10 -7.27 0.62 14.24
C SER A 10 -7.24 1.87 13.34
N THR A 11 -7.29 3.05 13.95
CA THR A 11 -7.15 4.32 13.21
C THR A 11 -5.85 4.32 12.39
N CYS A 12 -5.81 5.01 11.24
CA CYS A 12 -4.60 5.02 10.40
C CYS A 12 -3.35 5.47 11.17
N ARG A 13 -3.52 6.33 12.19
CA ARG A 13 -2.47 6.76 13.10
C ARG A 13 -1.89 5.61 13.94
N GLN A 14 -2.74 4.70 14.42
CA GLN A 14 -2.32 3.52 15.17
C GLN A 14 -1.64 2.51 14.25
N ALA A 15 -2.20 2.25 13.06
CA ALA A 15 -1.58 1.39 12.06
C ALA A 15 -0.19 1.92 11.64
N LYS A 16 -0.07 3.25 11.47
CA LYS A 16 1.21 3.92 11.21
C LYS A 16 2.21 3.68 12.34
N ALA A 17 1.81 3.90 13.60
CA ALA A 17 2.70 3.73 14.74
C ALA A 17 3.27 2.31 14.85
N MET A 18 2.43 1.30 14.58
CA MET A 18 2.86 -0.11 14.56
C MET A 18 3.85 -0.39 13.41
N TYR A 19 3.57 0.14 12.21
CA TYR A 19 4.49 0.04 11.09
C TYR A 19 5.82 0.74 11.37
N ASP A 20 5.81 1.98 11.87
CA ASP A 20 7.01 2.75 12.19
C ASP A 20 7.87 2.01 13.22
N GLN A 21 7.27 1.50 14.30
CA GLN A 21 7.99 0.76 15.33
C GLN A 21 8.67 -0.49 14.76
N CYS A 22 7.99 -1.22 13.87
CA CYS A 22 8.57 -2.38 13.21
C CYS A 22 9.68 -1.97 12.23
N PHE A 23 9.43 -0.93 11.43
CA PHE A 23 10.36 -0.42 10.43
C PHE A 23 11.66 0.06 11.09
N ASP A 24 11.60 0.81 12.18
CA ASP A 24 12.78 1.31 12.89
C ASP A 24 13.69 0.17 13.37
N GLN A 25 13.09 -0.92 13.87
CA GLN A 25 13.84 -2.10 14.29
C GLN A 25 14.47 -2.82 13.10
N TRP A 26 13.72 -3.00 12.02
CA TRP A 26 14.25 -3.64 10.82
C TRP A 26 15.33 -2.77 10.16
N TYR A 27 15.13 -1.46 10.08
CA TYR A 27 16.05 -0.51 9.49
C TYR A 27 17.40 -0.52 10.21
N THR A 28 17.38 -0.42 11.53
CA THR A 28 18.60 -0.41 12.36
C THR A 28 19.32 -1.76 12.41
N LYS A 29 18.58 -2.87 12.52
CA LYS A 29 19.17 -4.21 12.74
C LYS A 29 19.48 -4.97 11.46
N VAL A 30 18.79 -4.66 10.36
CA VAL A 30 18.86 -5.43 9.11
C VAL A 30 19.35 -4.55 7.98
N PHE A 31 18.65 -3.45 7.68
CA PHE A 31 18.95 -2.63 6.51
C PHE A 31 20.32 -1.95 6.59
N LEU A 32 20.57 -1.18 7.66
CA LEU A 32 21.86 -0.49 7.85
C LEU A 32 23.04 -1.45 8.02
N GLN A 33 22.79 -2.67 8.47
CA GLN A 33 23.80 -3.71 8.60
C GLN A 33 24.08 -4.43 7.28
N HIS A 34 23.47 -4.01 6.16
CA HIS A 34 23.57 -4.65 4.85
C HIS A 34 23.09 -6.12 4.85
N LYS A 35 22.20 -6.48 5.79
CA LYS A 35 21.65 -7.83 5.97
C LYS A 35 20.29 -8.02 5.31
N ALA A 36 19.74 -6.99 4.67
CA ALA A 36 18.42 -7.05 4.06
C ALA A 36 18.35 -8.08 2.93
N GLN A 37 19.39 -8.21 2.09
CA GLN A 37 19.44 -9.19 0.99
C GLN A 37 18.16 -9.22 0.12
N GLY A 38 17.52 -8.06 -0.07
CA GLY A 38 16.25 -7.94 -0.82
C GLY A 38 14.98 -8.27 -0.02
N VAL A 39 15.08 -8.70 1.23
CA VAL A 39 13.94 -8.98 2.12
C VAL A 39 13.40 -7.66 2.69
N MET A 40 12.11 -7.39 2.45
CA MET A 40 11.42 -6.23 3.01
C MET A 40 11.01 -6.46 4.48
N GLY A 41 11.14 -5.42 5.29
CA GLY A 41 10.66 -5.40 6.66
C GLY A 41 9.17 -5.10 6.75
N CYS A 42 8.49 -5.76 7.70
CA CYS A 42 7.16 -5.37 8.18
C CYS A 42 6.05 -5.33 7.10
N PRO A 43 5.92 -6.36 6.23
CA PRO A 43 4.97 -6.32 5.12
C PRO A 43 3.51 -6.24 5.59
N LYS A 44 3.18 -6.87 6.72
CA LYS A 44 1.80 -6.89 7.25
C LYS A 44 1.40 -5.54 7.82
N GLU A 45 2.29 -4.94 8.60
CA GLU A 45 2.07 -3.62 9.20
C GLU A 45 2.01 -2.54 8.12
N TYR A 46 2.85 -2.67 7.08
CA TYR A 46 2.83 -1.78 5.93
C TYR A 46 1.51 -1.87 5.15
N GLU A 47 1.03 -3.09 4.88
CA GLU A 47 -0.24 -3.32 4.20
C GLU A 47 -1.41 -2.72 4.98
N ALA A 48 -1.51 -2.99 6.29
CA ALA A 48 -2.57 -2.43 7.13
C ALA A 48 -2.56 -0.89 7.15
N TYR A 49 -1.38 -0.28 7.28
CA TYR A 49 -1.24 1.18 7.24
C TYR A 49 -1.63 1.75 5.87
N THR A 50 -1.14 1.17 4.78
CA THR A 50 -1.39 1.69 3.43
C THR A 50 -2.84 1.54 3.00
N GLN A 51 -3.52 0.45 3.37
CA GLN A 51 -4.95 0.30 3.12
C GLN A 51 -5.76 1.42 3.80
N CYS A 52 -5.50 1.69 5.07
CA CYS A 52 -6.15 2.77 5.81
C CYS A 52 -5.82 4.15 5.21
N PHE A 53 -4.55 4.43 4.95
CA PHE A 53 -4.09 5.71 4.42
C PHE A 53 -4.68 6.00 3.03
N MET A 54 -4.74 5.00 2.15
CA MET A 54 -5.33 5.16 0.82
C MET A 54 -6.85 5.37 0.87
N HIS A 55 -7.55 4.74 1.83
CA HIS A 55 -8.96 5.01 2.08
C HIS A 55 -9.20 6.50 2.42
N GLU A 56 -8.44 7.04 3.38
CA GLU A 56 -8.53 8.45 3.75
C GLU A 56 -8.19 9.40 2.59
N LEU A 57 -7.13 9.11 1.84
CA LEU A 57 -6.76 9.89 0.66
C LEU A 57 -7.84 9.90 -0.43
N ASN A 58 -8.57 8.79 -0.62
CA ASN A 58 -9.67 8.76 -1.58
C ASN A 58 -10.85 9.64 -1.16
N ASN A 59 -11.02 9.88 0.14
CA ASN A 59 -12.03 10.78 0.67
C ASN A 59 -11.64 12.26 0.46
N ASP A 60 -10.34 12.58 0.47
CA ASP A 60 -9.81 13.91 0.19
C ASP A 60 -9.16 14.01 -1.20
N LYS A 61 -10.01 14.02 -2.23
CA LYS A 61 -9.59 14.09 -3.64
C LYS A 61 -8.79 15.37 -3.95
N ALA A 62 -9.09 16.49 -3.29
CA ALA A 62 -8.42 17.75 -3.54
C ALA A 62 -6.95 17.69 -3.09
N LEU A 63 -6.69 17.13 -1.91
CA LEU A 63 -5.33 16.91 -1.41
C LEU A 63 -4.53 16.00 -2.34
N VAL A 64 -5.11 14.88 -2.79
CA VAL A 64 -4.43 13.94 -3.69
C VAL A 64 -4.07 14.58 -5.02
N GLU A 65 -4.99 15.32 -5.64
CA GLU A 65 -4.70 16.03 -6.90
C GLU A 65 -3.66 17.14 -6.71
N SER A 66 -3.64 17.81 -5.55
CA SER A 66 -2.60 18.78 -5.21
C SER A 66 -1.21 18.13 -5.06
N ILE A 67 -1.11 16.92 -4.50
CA ILE A 67 0.16 16.21 -4.41
C ILE A 67 0.61 15.75 -5.79
N LYS A 68 -0.30 15.20 -6.61
CA LYS A 68 -0.01 14.77 -7.98
C LYS A 68 0.46 15.91 -8.89
N SER A 69 -0.02 17.13 -8.67
CA SER A 69 0.39 18.29 -9.49
C SER A 69 1.83 18.72 -9.22
N VAL A 70 2.38 18.39 -8.04
CA VAL A 70 3.77 18.68 -7.64
C VAL A 70 4.71 17.52 -7.97
N MET A 71 4.19 16.34 -8.31
CA MET A 71 5.02 15.21 -8.77
C MET A 71 5.69 15.54 -10.11
N GLN A 72 6.98 15.19 -10.23
CA GLN A 72 7.67 15.32 -11.51
C GLN A 72 6.97 14.48 -12.59
N PRO A 73 6.89 14.97 -13.84
CA PRO A 73 6.08 14.36 -14.91
C PRO A 73 6.38 12.88 -15.13
N GLU A 74 7.65 12.49 -15.04
CA GLU A 74 8.13 11.12 -15.25
C GLU A 74 7.63 10.17 -14.15
N VAL A 75 7.51 10.67 -12.92
CA VAL A 75 7.00 9.90 -11.77
C VAL A 75 5.48 9.78 -11.85
N LYS A 76 4.80 10.86 -12.25
CA LYS A 76 3.35 10.88 -12.46
C LYS A 76 2.91 9.85 -13.51
N GLN A 77 3.60 9.78 -14.66
CA GLN A 77 3.31 8.79 -15.71
C GLN A 77 3.48 7.35 -15.22
N ARG A 78 4.52 7.05 -14.42
CA ARG A 78 4.72 5.70 -13.86
C ARG A 78 3.61 5.31 -12.89
N PHE A 79 3.15 6.26 -12.07
CA PHE A 79 2.07 6.04 -11.11
C PHE A 79 0.73 5.77 -11.82
N GLU A 80 0.40 6.56 -12.83
CA GLU A 80 -0.83 6.39 -13.62
C GLU A 80 -0.84 5.07 -14.39
N THR A 81 0.28 4.70 -15.03
CA THR A 81 0.43 3.44 -15.75
C THR A 81 0.23 2.20 -14.86
N ARG A 82 0.74 2.24 -13.62
CA ARG A 82 0.53 1.13 -12.67
C ARG A 82 -0.92 0.99 -12.23
N ARG A 83 -1.64 2.10 -12.04
CA ARG A 83 -3.06 2.09 -11.65
C ARG A 83 -3.97 1.59 -12.78
N THR A 84 -3.66 1.91 -14.03
CA THR A 84 -4.45 1.44 -15.17
C THR A 84 -4.20 -0.04 -15.46
N ALA A 85 -2.96 -0.52 -15.29
CA ALA A 85 -2.63 -1.94 -15.40
C ALA A 85 -3.38 -2.81 -14.37
N SER A 86 -3.44 -2.38 -13.11
CA SER A 86 -4.19 -3.11 -12.07
C SER A 86 -5.70 -3.18 -12.33
N ARG A 87 -6.29 -2.21 -13.04
CA ARG A 87 -7.72 -2.22 -13.39
C ARG A 87 -8.06 -3.15 -14.56
N GLN A 88 -7.12 -3.44 -15.44
CA GLN A 88 -7.34 -4.34 -16.58
C GLN A 88 -7.36 -5.82 -16.18
N GLU A 89 -6.70 -6.20 -15.08
CA GLU A 89 -6.74 -7.58 -14.56
C GLU A 89 -8.08 -7.93 -13.90
N ASP A 90 -8.75 -6.94 -13.28
CA ASP A 90 -10.09 -7.11 -12.70
C ASP A 90 -11.17 -7.30 -13.78
N ASP A 91 -11.05 -6.65 -14.94
CA ASP A 91 -12.00 -6.78 -16.05
C ASP A 91 -11.83 -8.12 -16.80
N LYS A 92 -10.60 -8.62 -16.92
CA LYS A 92 -10.32 -9.91 -17.57
C LYS A 92 -10.86 -11.11 -16.77
N SER A 93 -10.94 -10.99 -15.44
CA SER A 93 -11.53 -12.01 -14.57
C SER A 93 -13.06 -12.07 -14.64
N LYS A 94 -13.72 -11.04 -15.20
CA LYS A 94 -15.18 -10.97 -15.30
C LYS A 94 -15.74 -11.43 -16.66
N SER A 95 -14.88 -11.51 -17.68
CA SER A 95 -15.27 -11.91 -19.05
C SER A 95 -15.33 -13.43 -19.29
N SER A 96 -14.95 -14.27 -18.33
CA SER A 96 -14.91 -15.74 -18.50
C SER A 96 -16.07 -16.51 -17.88
N SER A 97 -17.14 -15.84 -17.39
CA SER A 97 -18.26 -16.51 -16.71
C SER A 97 -19.65 -16.35 -17.37
N SER A 98 -19.76 -15.89 -18.62
CA SER A 98 -21.06 -15.81 -19.30
C SER A 98 -21.02 -16.37 -20.73
N SER A 99 -21.00 -17.69 -20.87
CA SER A 99 -21.56 -18.39 -22.05
C SER A 99 -21.71 -19.89 -21.77
N SER A 100 -22.88 -20.31 -21.26
CA SER A 100 -23.45 -21.66 -21.44
C SER A 100 -24.87 -21.70 -20.82
N THR A 101 -25.87 -21.33 -21.61
CA THR A 101 -27.28 -21.76 -21.46
C THR A 101 -27.93 -21.65 -22.84
N ASP A 102 -27.86 -22.72 -23.63
CA ASP A 102 -28.99 -23.62 -23.99
C ASP A 102 -28.44 -24.70 -24.94
#